data_AF-A0A0Q6SCH5-F1
#
_entry.id   AF-A0A0Q6SCH5-F1
#
_cell.length_a   1.000
_cell.length_b   1.000
_cell.length_c   1.000
_cell.angle_alpha   90.00
_cell.angle_beta   90.00
_cell.angle_gamma   90.00
#
_symmetry.space_group_name_H-M   'P 1'
#
loop_
_entity.id
_entity.type
_entity.pdbx_description
1 polymer ?
#
loop_
_entity_poly.entity_id
_entity_poly.type
_entity_poly.pdbx_seq_one_letter_code
_entity_poly.pdbx_strand_id
1 'polypeptide(L)'
;MKKLLLAAALAGASTFGAFAQTSTAPATDGDMPAVATPDTKNATAPVAGANSFTEDQAKERFTEAGYADVTGLMLDDKGVWQAKATKDGKAVNVALDYQGNIVAN
;
A
#
# COMPACT_ATOMS: atom_id res chain seq x y z
N MET A 1 -20.15 -43.20 1.33
CA MET A 1 -20.57 -43.67 2.67
C MET A 1 -21.04 -42.46 3.45
N LYS A 2 -22.29 -42.47 3.96
CA LYS A 2 -22.61 -42.27 5.38
C LYS A 2 -21.92 -41.04 6.02
N LYS A 3 -22.56 -40.02 6.58
CA LYS A 3 -23.84 -39.95 7.30
C LYS A 3 -23.92 -38.54 7.95
N LEU A 4 -25.14 -38.05 8.17
CA LEU A 4 -25.64 -37.32 9.37
C LEU A 4 -24.95 -35.99 9.76
N LEU A 5 -25.56 -34.98 10.41
CA LEU A 5 -26.91 -34.61 10.87
C LEU A 5 -26.77 -33.21 11.53
N LEU A 6 -27.93 -32.55 11.65
CA LEU A 6 -28.41 -31.71 12.77
C LEU A 6 -27.63 -30.42 13.08
N ALA A 7 -28.19 -29.24 12.81
CA ALA A 7 -29.37 -28.64 13.45
C ALA A 7 -29.13 -28.22 14.91
N ALA A 8 -29.21 -26.92 15.15
CA ALA A 8 -29.78 -26.36 16.37
C ALA A 8 -30.17 -24.90 16.10
N ALA A 9 -31.46 -24.70 15.89
CA ALA A 9 -32.11 -23.41 15.93
C ALA A 9 -32.33 -22.98 17.39
N LEU A 10 -32.26 -21.68 17.67
CA LEU A 10 -32.99 -20.99 18.75
C LEU A 10 -32.80 -19.48 18.53
N ALA A 11 -33.73 -18.73 17.95
CA ALA A 11 -35.08 -18.35 18.38
C ALA A 11 -35.11 -17.36 19.56
N GLY A 12 -35.62 -16.15 19.27
CA GLY A 12 -36.15 -15.19 20.24
C GLY A 12 -35.40 -13.84 20.26
N ALA A 13 -36.01 -12.68 20.44
CA ALA A 13 -37.41 -12.25 20.40
C ALA A 13 -37.39 -10.71 20.39
N SER A 14 -38.28 -10.14 19.57
CA SER A 14 -38.93 -8.82 19.56
C SER A 14 -38.57 -7.77 20.63
N THR A 15 -38.48 -6.49 20.22
CA THR A 15 -39.42 -5.41 20.62
C THR A 15 -39.08 -4.06 19.94
N PHE A 16 -40.13 -3.30 19.65
CA PHE A 16 -40.20 -2.13 18.77
C PHE A 16 -39.75 -0.81 19.44
N GLY A 17 -39.23 0.15 18.66
CA GLY A 17 -39.03 1.53 19.11
C GLY A 17 -38.64 2.54 18.01
N ALA A 18 -39.59 3.43 17.70
CA ALA A 18 -39.45 4.85 17.29
C ALA A 18 -38.89 5.24 15.91
N PHE A 19 -39.73 5.97 15.16
CA PHE A 19 -39.39 6.77 13.98
C PHE A 19 -38.58 8.01 14.36
N ALA A 20 -37.55 8.34 13.57
CA ALA A 20 -37.04 9.69 13.41
C ALA A 20 -36.47 9.88 12.00
N GLN A 21 -36.86 10.97 11.35
CA GLN A 21 -36.52 11.33 9.98
C GLN A 21 -35.07 11.83 9.90
N THR A 22 -34.28 11.30 8.95
CA THR A 22 -33.09 11.99 8.43
C THR A 22 -32.85 11.67 6.96
N SER A 23 -32.47 12.72 6.28
CA SER A 23 -32.22 12.92 4.85
C SER A 23 -31.25 11.91 4.19
N THR A 24 -31.62 11.50 2.98
CA THR A 24 -30.80 11.17 1.79
C THR A 24 -29.32 10.79 1.96
N ALA A 25 -29.00 9.52 1.64
CA ALA A 25 -27.88 9.14 0.76
C ALA A 25 -28.09 7.71 0.20
N PRO A 26 -27.94 7.46 -1.12
CA PRO A 26 -27.95 6.10 -1.67
C PRO A 26 -26.69 5.33 -1.28
N ALA A 27 -26.87 4.01 -1.21
CA ALA A 27 -25.94 3.00 -0.74
C ALA A 27 -24.53 3.02 -1.36
N THR A 28 -23.55 2.64 -0.55
CA THR A 28 -22.47 1.80 -1.05
C THR A 28 -22.19 0.70 -0.04
N ASP A 29 -22.85 -0.41 -0.34
CA ASP A 29 -22.55 -1.76 0.11
C ASP A 29 -21.07 -2.08 -0.18
N GLY A 30 -20.38 -2.72 0.75
CA GLY A 30 -19.00 -3.15 0.54
C GLY A 30 -18.11 -2.99 1.76
N ASP A 31 -18.35 -3.82 2.76
CA ASP A 31 -17.42 -4.13 3.84
C ASP A 31 -16.14 -4.78 3.26
N MET A 32 -15.29 -3.96 2.64
CA MET A 32 -13.88 -4.28 2.51
C MET A 32 -13.24 -3.80 3.80
N PRO A 33 -12.56 -4.68 4.57
CA PRO A 33 -11.73 -4.19 5.66
C PRO A 33 -10.70 -3.26 5.01
N ALA A 34 -10.87 -1.96 5.26
CA ALA A 34 -9.87 -0.97 4.94
C ALA A 34 -8.63 -1.34 5.78
N VAL A 35 -7.77 -2.16 5.19
CA VAL A 35 -6.36 -2.23 5.57
C VAL A 35 -5.80 -0.85 5.22
N ALA A 36 -5.96 0.07 6.17
CA ALA A 36 -5.10 1.23 6.30
C ALA A 36 -3.71 0.66 6.63
N THR A 37 -2.93 0.35 5.59
CA THR A 37 -1.48 0.22 5.74
C THR A 37 -0.98 1.52 6.35
N PRO A 38 -0.17 1.48 7.42
CA PRO A 38 0.20 2.67 8.15
C PRO A 38 0.95 3.65 7.24
N ASP A 39 0.60 4.93 7.36
CA ASP A 39 1.23 6.10 6.75
C ASP A 39 2.70 6.34 7.19
N THR A 40 3.49 5.28 7.38
CA THR A 40 4.92 5.40 7.64
C THR A 40 5.68 5.43 6.32
N LYS A 41 5.42 6.46 5.50
CA LYS A 41 6.35 6.85 4.44
C LYS A 41 7.57 7.47 5.10
N ASN A 42 8.74 6.91 4.79
CA ASN A 42 10.10 7.28 5.21
C ASN A 42 10.66 6.43 6.36
N ALA A 43 11.00 5.19 6.02
CA ALA A 43 12.15 4.57 6.68
C ALA A 43 13.38 5.46 6.47
N THR A 44 14.13 5.75 7.54
CA THR A 44 15.36 6.56 7.50
C THR A 44 16.47 5.92 6.64
N ALA A 45 16.33 4.65 6.26
CA ALA A 45 17.25 3.96 5.36
C ALA A 45 16.53 2.86 4.55
N PRO A 46 16.96 2.60 3.30
CA PRO A 46 16.48 1.46 2.50
C PRO A 46 16.79 0.12 3.17
N VAL A 47 15.84 -0.82 3.16
CA VAL A 47 16.03 -2.18 3.70
C VAL A 47 16.70 -3.08 2.64
N ALA A 48 17.75 -3.82 3.01
CA ALA A 48 18.39 -4.77 2.09
C ALA A 48 17.53 -6.03 1.87
N GLY A 49 17.47 -6.54 0.63
CA GLY A 49 16.71 -7.74 0.28
C GLY A 49 16.68 -8.00 -1.22
N ALA A 50 16.40 -9.23 -1.64
CA ALA A 50 16.31 -9.58 -3.05
C ALA A 50 15.21 -8.73 -3.72
N ASN A 51 15.62 -7.86 -4.63
CA ASN A 51 14.73 -6.92 -5.27
C ASN A 51 14.15 -7.53 -6.54
N SER A 52 12.82 -7.62 -6.60
CA SER A 52 12.10 -8.12 -7.78
C SER A 52 11.73 -7.01 -8.76
N PHE A 53 12.02 -5.73 -8.44
CA PHE A 53 11.78 -4.64 -9.37
C PHE A 53 12.79 -4.70 -10.51
N THR A 54 12.30 -4.57 -11.74
CA THR A 54 13.12 -4.29 -12.91
C THR A 54 13.60 -2.84 -12.87
N GLU A 55 14.59 -2.52 -13.70
CA GLU A 55 15.08 -1.14 -13.87
C GLU A 55 13.93 -0.19 -14.23
N ASP A 56 13.07 -0.58 -15.17
CA ASP A 56 11.91 0.21 -15.59
C ASP A 56 10.92 0.45 -14.44
N GLN A 57 10.66 -0.58 -13.63
CA GLN A 57 9.78 -0.46 -12.46
C GLN A 57 10.37 0.47 -11.41
N ALA A 58 11.67 0.39 -11.14
CA ALA A 58 12.34 1.28 -10.21
C ALA A 58 12.29 2.74 -10.70
N LYS A 59 12.52 2.96 -12.00
CA LYS A 59 12.42 4.28 -12.63
C LYS A 59 11.01 4.87 -12.55
N GLU A 60 9.99 4.06 -12.81
CA GLU A 60 8.59 4.44 -12.68
C GLU A 60 8.29 4.90 -11.25
N ARG A 61 8.71 4.13 -10.23
CA ARG A 61 8.53 4.49 -8.82
C ARG A 61 9.22 5.79 -8.43
N PHE A 62 10.44 6.04 -8.91
CA PHE A 62 11.10 7.33 -8.69
C PHE A 62 10.31 8.48 -9.34
N THR A 63 9.81 8.27 -10.55
CA THR A 63 9.00 9.29 -11.24
C THR A 63 7.68 9.57 -10.50
N GLU A 64 6.97 8.53 -10.05
CA GLU A 64 5.75 8.63 -9.24
C GLU A 64 5.98 9.31 -7.88
N ALA A 65 7.17 9.14 -7.30
CA ALA A 65 7.57 9.82 -6.07
C ALA A 65 8.01 11.29 -6.28
N GLY A 66 7.87 11.81 -7.50
CA GLY A 66 8.16 13.19 -7.85
C GLY A 66 9.65 13.48 -8.02
N TYR A 67 10.43 12.48 -8.44
CA TYR A 67 11.80 12.66 -8.90
C TYR A 67 11.82 12.78 -10.43
N ALA A 68 12.49 13.79 -10.94
CA ALA A 68 12.70 14.02 -12.37
C ALA A 68 14.11 13.60 -12.79
N ASP A 69 14.39 13.57 -14.10
CA ASP A 69 15.74 13.31 -14.65
C ASP A 69 16.44 12.07 -14.06
N VAL A 70 15.68 11.00 -13.81
CA VAL A 70 16.19 9.76 -13.23
C VAL A 70 17.20 9.10 -14.19
N THR A 71 18.45 9.02 -13.77
CA THR A 71 19.59 8.52 -14.56
C THR A 71 20.51 7.65 -13.71
N GLY A 72 21.31 6.81 -14.36
CA GLY A 72 22.29 5.95 -13.68
C GLY A 72 21.66 4.94 -12.72
N LEU A 73 20.53 4.35 -13.13
CA LEU A 73 19.81 3.36 -12.34
C LEU A 73 20.65 2.09 -12.21
N MET A 74 20.90 1.64 -10.98
CA MET A 74 21.68 0.43 -10.74
C MET A 74 21.21 -0.27 -9.49
N LEU A 75 21.04 -1.59 -9.55
CA LEU A 75 20.80 -2.41 -8.38
C LEU A 75 22.13 -2.66 -7.66
N ASP A 76 22.22 -2.30 -6.39
CA ASP A 76 23.41 -2.56 -5.58
C ASP A 76 23.45 -3.99 -5.02
N ASP A 77 24.57 -4.32 -4.36
CA ASP A 77 24.82 -5.63 -3.74
C ASP A 77 23.88 -5.96 -2.57
N LYS A 78 23.14 -4.97 -2.07
CA LYS A 78 22.13 -5.11 -1.02
C LYS A 78 20.72 -5.26 -1.59
N GLY A 79 20.56 -5.22 -2.91
CA GLY A 79 19.27 -5.24 -3.57
C GLY A 79 18.49 -3.92 -3.43
N VAL A 80 19.20 -2.80 -3.34
CA VAL A 80 18.61 -1.46 -3.34
C VAL A 80 18.92 -0.82 -4.69
N TRP A 81 17.89 -0.32 -5.36
CA TRP A 81 18.03 0.45 -6.58
C TRP A 81 18.57 1.84 -6.25
N GLN A 82 19.68 2.23 -6.87
CA GLN A 82 20.31 3.54 -6.73
C GLN A 82 20.13 4.33 -8.03
N ALA A 83 19.87 5.63 -7.93
CA ALA A 83 19.78 6.54 -9.07
C ALA A 83 20.31 7.93 -8.74
N LYS A 84 20.58 8.71 -9.79
CA LYS A 84 20.62 10.17 -9.73
C LYS A 84 19.30 10.73 -10.24
N ALA A 85 18.75 11.70 -9.55
CA ALA A 85 17.51 12.34 -9.98
C ALA A 85 17.46 13.81 -9.54
N THR A 86 16.52 14.57 -10.07
CA THR A 86 16.23 15.94 -9.67
C THR A 86 14.99 15.98 -8.78
N LYS A 87 15.09 16.58 -7.60
CA LYS A 87 13.94 16.90 -6.73
C LYS A 87 14.02 18.37 -6.35
N ASP A 88 12.92 19.10 -6.49
CA ASP A 88 12.83 20.53 -6.16
C ASP A 88 13.94 21.39 -6.83
N GLY A 89 14.30 21.03 -8.07
CA GLY A 89 15.36 21.70 -8.85
C GLY A 89 16.79 21.38 -8.42
N LYS A 90 17.00 20.41 -7.52
CA LYS A 90 18.31 19.96 -7.05
C LYS A 90 18.57 18.53 -7.48
N ALA A 91 19.79 18.27 -7.97
CA ALA A 91 20.25 16.91 -8.20
C ALA A 91 20.52 16.23 -6.84
N VAL A 92 19.92 15.08 -6.64
CA VAL A 92 20.02 14.24 -5.44
C VAL A 92 20.32 12.80 -5.86
N ASN A 93 20.99 12.05 -4.98
CA ASN A 93 21.03 10.60 -5.15
C ASN A 93 19.77 10.03 -4.50
N VAL A 94 19.17 9.02 -5.10
CA VAL A 94 17.93 8.42 -4.60
C VAL A 94 18.07 6.91 -4.58
N ALA A 95 17.51 6.30 -3.54
CA ALA A 95 17.54 4.87 -3.29
C ALA A 95 16.12 4.32 -3.17
N LEU A 96 15.86 3.13 -3.72
CA LEU A 96 14.62 2.38 -3.62
C LEU A 96 14.90 0.95 -3.13
N ASP A 97 14.36 0.58 -1.96
CA ASP A 97 14.50 -0.79 -1.46
C ASP A 97 13.49 -1.78 -2.06
N TYR A 98 13.65 -3.06 -1.73
CA TYR A 98 12.74 -4.13 -2.15
C TYR A 98 11.31 -3.99 -1.59
N GLN A 99 11.10 -3.16 -0.56
CA GLN A 99 9.78 -2.91 0.02
C GLN A 99 9.06 -1.76 -0.68
N GLY A 100 9.76 -0.99 -1.53
CA GLY A 100 9.22 0.17 -2.22
C GLY A 100 9.47 1.50 -1.49
N ASN A 101 10.30 1.53 -0.44
CA ASN A 101 10.64 2.77 0.25
C ASN A 101 11.67 3.54 -0.57
N ILE A 102 11.45 4.85 -0.72
CA ILE A 102 12.32 5.74 -1.46
C ILE A 102 12.98 6.74 -0.49
N VAL A 103 14.30 6.84 -0.54
CA VAL A 103 15.11 7.75 0.29
C VAL A 103 16.01 8.58 -0.60
N ALA A 104 16.11 9.89 -0.36
CA ALA A 104 17.02 10.80 -1.06
C ALA A 104 18.16 11.25 -0.16
N ASN A 105 19.38 11.26 -0.71
CA ASN A 105 20.64 11.53 -0.04
C ASN A 105 21.45 12.61 -0.76
#